data_AF-A0A5C1YH91-F1
#
_entry.id   AF-A0A5C1YH91-F1
#
_cell.length_a   1.000
_cell.length_b   1.000
_cell.length_c   1.000
_cell.angle_alpha   90.00
_cell.angle_beta   90.00
_cell.angle_gamma   90.00
#
_symmetry.space_group_name_H-M   'P 1'
#
loop_
_entity.id
_entity.type
_entity.pdbx_description
1 polymer ?
#
loop_
_entity_poly.entity_id
_entity_poly.type
_entity_poly.pdbx_seq_one_letter_code
_entity_poly.pdbx_strand_id
1 'polypeptide(L)'
;MTDAAPADPGRPADRAAEAHALAERVTAPWFWRRSNGGGSRPLSGAEIESALFVELGLRDESARVWRESRAVSDRAHRRVGALLRARYGIRSPRGGLVTVLVLVCVLGMVAPLVLLGIGYRGHALEPDPRTGALLTAIVGTVMLAASMLTLGRPVARPTFFQSGVVCVLLGGFALLWILASGADPSTRTWLAVGAIGLVLAVIVFWFGRIRDPESTARIDAALETVRAEVLVEVEHERQRLFAELEQVFAVRGDRELLRRARTIALAALHAGGNDADDTQPDSVPGAYIVVERTSDWLPKRWPPSSRHRGDVTR
;
A
#
# COMPACT_ATOMS: atom_id res chain seq x y z
N MET A 1 15.99 48.89 -34.50
CA MET A 1 14.56 49.22 -34.48
C MET A 1 13.80 47.92 -34.64
N THR A 2 13.35 47.38 -33.52
CA THR A 2 12.60 46.14 -33.38
C THR A 2 11.14 46.40 -33.71
N ASP A 3 10.65 45.76 -34.77
CA ASP A 3 9.25 45.75 -35.16
C ASP A 3 8.54 44.68 -34.34
N ALA A 4 8.02 45.08 -33.17
CA ALA A 4 7.15 44.24 -32.36
C ALA A 4 5.75 44.28 -32.98
N ALA A 5 5.31 43.15 -33.53
CA ALA A 5 3.93 42.98 -33.98
C ALA A 5 2.94 43.36 -32.85
N PRO A 6 1.84 44.07 -33.16
CA PRO A 6 0.89 44.50 -32.14
C PRO A 6 0.23 43.29 -31.50
N ALA A 7 0.31 43.21 -30.16
CA ALA A 7 -0.40 42.21 -29.38
C ALA A 7 -1.92 42.39 -29.56
N ASP A 8 -2.56 41.36 -30.10
CA ASP A 8 -4.01 41.27 -30.29
C ASP A 8 -4.75 41.34 -28.94
N PRO A 9 -5.48 42.45 -28.64
CA PRO A 9 -6.06 42.71 -27.33
C PRO A 9 -7.33 41.88 -27.01
N GLY A 10 -7.83 41.04 -27.93
CA GLY A 10 -9.02 40.19 -27.73
C GLY A 10 -8.76 38.81 -27.11
N ARG A 11 -7.53 38.29 -27.20
CA ARG A 11 -7.19 36.89 -26.85
C ARG A 11 -7.24 36.45 -25.37
N PRO A 12 -7.06 37.30 -24.34
CA PRO A 12 -6.97 36.83 -22.96
C PRO A 12 -8.33 36.47 -22.32
N ALA A 13 -9.39 37.20 -22.67
CA ALA A 13 -10.74 37.01 -22.12
C ALA A 13 -11.36 35.69 -22.63
N ASP A 14 -11.15 35.38 -23.91
CA ASP A 14 -11.63 34.15 -24.55
C ASP A 14 -11.02 32.90 -23.92
N ARG A 15 -9.71 32.93 -23.61
CA ARG A 15 -9.00 31.82 -22.96
C ARG A 15 -9.45 31.56 -21.52
N ALA A 16 -9.88 32.60 -20.81
CA ALA A 16 -10.40 32.46 -19.46
C ALA A 16 -11.80 31.83 -19.46
N ALA A 17 -12.67 32.29 -20.36
CA ALA A 17 -13.99 31.70 -20.57
C ALA A 17 -13.89 30.22 -21.02
N GLU A 18 -12.95 29.93 -21.91
CA GLU A 18 -12.66 28.57 -22.37
C GLU A 18 -12.20 27.65 -21.21
N ALA A 19 -11.30 28.13 -20.35
CA ALA A 19 -10.85 27.38 -19.18
C ALA A 19 -11.98 27.07 -18.20
N HIS A 20 -12.88 28.04 -17.98
CA HIS A 20 -14.08 27.85 -17.15
C HIS A 20 -15.03 26.82 -17.74
N ALA A 21 -15.33 26.91 -19.04
CA ALA A 21 -16.20 25.96 -19.71
C ALA A 21 -15.62 24.53 -19.69
N LEU A 22 -14.30 24.40 -19.84
CA LEU A 22 -13.61 23.12 -19.77
C LEU A 22 -13.68 22.52 -18.36
N ALA A 23 -13.43 23.33 -17.33
CA ALA A 23 -13.55 22.92 -15.93
C ALA A 23 -14.98 22.49 -15.57
N GLU A 24 -15.99 23.20 -16.05
CA GLU A 24 -17.40 22.86 -15.82
C GLU A 24 -17.75 21.49 -16.42
N ARG A 25 -17.32 21.19 -17.65
CA ARG A 25 -17.57 19.88 -18.28
C ARG A 25 -16.97 18.72 -17.48
N VAL A 26 -15.80 18.91 -16.88
CA VAL A 26 -15.14 17.89 -16.05
C VAL A 26 -15.80 17.74 -14.68
N THR A 27 -16.31 18.83 -14.09
CA THR A 27 -16.85 18.82 -12.72
C THR A 27 -18.35 18.49 -12.65
N ALA A 28 -19.12 18.83 -13.69
CA ALA A 28 -20.58 18.63 -13.72
C ALA A 28 -21.02 17.18 -13.47
N PRO A 29 -20.37 16.13 -14.02
CA PRO A 29 -20.73 14.74 -13.71
C PRO A 29 -20.61 14.38 -12.23
N TRP A 30 -19.64 14.97 -11.52
CA TRP A 30 -19.46 14.72 -10.09
C TRP A 30 -20.53 15.41 -9.25
N PHE A 31 -20.84 16.67 -9.55
CA PHE A 31 -21.91 17.42 -8.88
C PHE A 31 -23.27 16.75 -9.08
N TRP A 32 -23.58 16.30 -10.30
CA TRP A 32 -24.82 15.60 -10.61
C TRP A 32 -24.96 14.29 -9.81
N ARG A 33 -23.89 13.50 -9.66
CA ARG A 33 -23.93 12.28 -8.83
C ARG A 33 -24.17 12.60 -7.35
N ARG A 34 -23.50 13.64 -6.85
CA ARG A 34 -23.64 14.08 -5.45
C ARG A 34 -25.06 14.57 -5.14
N SER A 35 -25.66 15.36 -6.04
CA SER A 35 -27.02 15.89 -5.87
C SER A 35 -28.09 14.81 -5.91
N ASN A 36 -27.84 13.71 -6.63
CA ASN A 36 -28.78 12.59 -6.76
C ASN A 36 -28.62 11.51 -5.67
N GLY A 37 -27.95 11.84 -4.56
CA GLY A 37 -27.75 10.90 -3.45
C GLY A 37 -26.80 9.74 -3.76
N GLY A 38 -26.08 9.79 -4.89
CA GLY A 38 -25.01 8.84 -5.18
C GLY A 38 -23.83 9.11 -4.27
N GLY A 39 -23.30 8.07 -3.63
CA GLY A 39 -22.04 8.18 -2.88
C GLY A 39 -20.90 8.58 -3.83
N SER A 40 -20.56 9.86 -3.88
CA SER A 40 -19.45 10.35 -4.71
C SER A 40 -18.14 10.07 -3.99
N ARG A 41 -17.37 9.09 -4.48
CA ARG A 41 -15.95 8.98 -4.11
C ARG A 41 -15.28 10.33 -4.43
N PRO A 42 -14.43 10.88 -3.55
CA PRO A 42 -13.64 12.05 -3.86
C PRO A 42 -12.79 11.77 -5.11
N LEU A 43 -12.85 12.69 -6.09
CA LEU A 43 -12.00 12.64 -7.28
C LEU A 43 -10.61 13.09 -6.91
N SER A 44 -9.60 12.36 -7.37
CA SER A 44 -8.19 12.74 -7.26
C SER A 44 -7.80 13.80 -8.30
N GLY A 45 -6.71 14.53 -8.05
CA GLY A 45 -6.13 15.45 -9.03
C GLY A 45 -5.76 14.74 -10.34
N ALA A 46 -5.29 13.49 -10.29
CA ALA A 46 -4.98 12.71 -11.48
C ALA A 46 -6.21 12.37 -12.32
N GLU A 47 -7.34 12.04 -11.68
CA GLU A 47 -8.61 11.79 -12.38
C GLU A 47 -9.15 13.06 -13.05
N ILE A 48 -9.00 14.22 -12.40
CA ILE A 48 -9.39 15.53 -12.94
C ILE A 48 -8.53 15.88 -14.15
N GLU A 49 -7.20 15.78 -14.04
CA GLU A 49 -6.30 16.03 -15.17
C GLU A 49 -6.55 15.08 -16.34
N SER A 50 -6.77 13.79 -16.06
CA SER A 50 -7.08 12.83 -17.11
C SER A 50 -8.38 13.18 -17.84
N ALA A 51 -9.40 13.64 -17.13
CA ALA A 51 -10.65 14.10 -17.74
C ALA A 51 -10.44 15.35 -18.60
N LEU A 52 -9.66 16.32 -18.12
CA LEU A 52 -9.30 17.52 -18.88
C LEU A 52 -8.53 17.19 -20.16
N PHE A 53 -7.62 16.20 -20.12
CA PHE A 53 -6.91 15.73 -21.31
C PHE A 53 -7.89 15.14 -22.33
N VAL A 54 -8.85 14.32 -21.88
CA VAL A 54 -9.85 13.72 -22.78
C VAL A 54 -10.70 14.79 -23.46
N GLU A 55 -11.11 15.82 -22.72
CA GLU A 55 -11.90 16.94 -23.26
C GLU A 55 -11.14 17.78 -24.33
N LEU A 56 -9.81 17.79 -24.28
CA LEU A 56 -8.95 18.47 -25.27
C LEU A 56 -8.47 17.57 -26.41
N GLY A 57 -9.01 16.34 -26.50
CA GLY A 57 -8.61 15.36 -27.51
C GLY A 57 -7.26 14.68 -27.25
N LEU A 58 -6.70 14.81 -26.05
CA LEU A 58 -5.43 14.20 -25.61
C LEU A 58 -5.64 12.86 -24.89
N ARG A 59 -6.61 12.07 -25.37
CA ARG A 59 -6.98 10.79 -24.74
C ARG A 59 -5.80 9.80 -24.78
N ASP A 60 -5.08 9.76 -25.88
CA ASP A 60 -3.97 8.81 -26.08
C ASP A 60 -2.77 9.19 -25.22
N GLU A 61 -2.46 10.49 -25.11
CA GLU A 61 -1.41 11.01 -24.22
C GLU A 61 -1.76 10.74 -22.76
N SER A 62 -3.00 11.00 -22.33
CA SER A 62 -3.45 10.68 -20.97
C SER A 62 -3.29 9.19 -20.68
N ALA A 63 -3.79 8.32 -21.57
CA ALA A 63 -3.68 6.87 -21.42
C ALA A 63 -2.22 6.38 -21.43
N ARG A 64 -1.34 7.01 -22.22
CA ARG A 64 0.10 6.73 -22.23
C ARG A 64 0.73 7.07 -20.89
N VAL A 65 0.60 8.32 -20.43
CA VAL A 65 1.18 8.81 -19.17
C VAL A 65 0.67 8.00 -17.99
N TRP A 66 -0.62 7.65 -17.98
CA TRP A 66 -1.20 6.79 -16.95
C TRP A 66 -0.56 5.41 -16.90
N ARG A 67 -0.39 4.76 -18.06
CA ARG A 67 0.21 3.43 -18.17
C ARG A 67 1.69 3.45 -17.82
N GLU A 68 2.45 4.41 -18.33
CA GLU A 68 3.88 4.54 -18.06
C GLU A 68 4.17 4.84 -16.59
N SER A 69 3.41 5.76 -15.98
CA SER A 69 3.53 6.07 -14.56
C SER A 69 3.20 4.86 -13.68
N ARG A 70 2.18 4.08 -14.07
CA ARG A 70 1.88 2.81 -13.39
C ARG A 70 3.00 1.79 -13.57
N ALA A 71 3.59 1.69 -14.76
CA ALA A 71 4.71 0.79 -15.01
C ALA A 71 5.96 1.17 -14.19
N VAL A 72 6.21 2.46 -13.96
CA VAL A 72 7.25 2.94 -13.03
C VAL A 72 6.95 2.46 -11.61
N SER A 73 5.72 2.61 -11.14
CA SER A 73 5.29 2.14 -9.80
C SER A 73 5.44 0.62 -9.64
N ASP A 74 5.02 -0.16 -10.63
CA ASP A 74 5.17 -1.62 -10.63
C ASP A 74 6.65 -2.05 -10.65
N ARG A 75 7.50 -1.34 -11.41
CA ARG A 75 8.96 -1.54 -11.41
C ARG A 75 9.55 -1.23 -10.04
N ALA A 76 9.19 -0.10 -9.44
CA ALA A 76 9.63 0.30 -8.10
C ALA A 76 9.25 -0.75 -7.05
N HIS A 77 8.02 -1.24 -7.08
CA HIS A 77 7.55 -2.29 -6.17
C HIS A 77 8.38 -3.58 -6.29
N ARG A 78 8.65 -4.03 -7.52
CA ARG A 78 9.51 -5.20 -7.77
C ARG A 78 10.95 -4.95 -7.33
N ARG A 79 11.48 -3.74 -7.55
CA ARG A 79 12.83 -3.33 -7.20
C ARG A 79 13.06 -3.35 -5.69
N VAL A 80 12.12 -2.83 -4.91
CA VAL A 80 12.15 -2.92 -3.43
C VAL A 80 12.26 -4.38 -2.98
N GLY A 81 11.43 -5.26 -3.56
CA GLY A 81 11.49 -6.70 -3.27
C GLY A 81 12.83 -7.33 -3.64
N ALA A 82 13.39 -6.98 -4.80
CA ALA A 82 14.67 -7.48 -5.27
C ALA A 82 15.84 -7.03 -4.37
N LEU A 83 15.88 -5.75 -3.99
CA LEU A 83 16.91 -5.19 -3.09
C LEU A 83 16.84 -5.81 -1.69
N LEU A 84 15.62 -5.99 -1.15
CA LEU A 84 15.44 -6.66 0.14
C LEU A 84 15.88 -8.13 0.09
N ARG A 85 15.57 -8.85 -1.01
CA ARG A 85 16.08 -10.23 -1.19
C ARG A 85 17.59 -10.27 -1.40
N ALA A 86 18.18 -9.32 -2.11
CA ALA A 86 19.64 -9.27 -2.30
C ALA A 86 20.37 -9.04 -0.96
N ARG A 87 19.83 -8.17 -0.09
CA ARG A 87 20.43 -7.84 1.21
C ARG A 87 20.20 -8.90 2.28
N TYR A 88 18.99 -9.46 2.34
CA TYR A 88 18.54 -10.30 3.46
C TYR A 88 18.21 -11.75 3.06
N GLY A 89 18.15 -12.07 1.77
CA GLY A 89 17.89 -13.40 1.24
C GLY A 89 16.58 -14.00 1.77
N ILE A 90 16.69 -15.21 2.31
CA ILE A 90 15.62 -15.98 2.97
C ILE A 90 14.96 -15.23 4.13
N ARG A 91 15.59 -14.17 4.64
CA ARG A 91 15.15 -13.38 5.81
C ARG A 91 14.54 -12.03 5.43
N SER A 92 14.25 -11.81 4.14
CA SER A 92 13.61 -10.57 3.69
C SER A 92 12.32 -10.31 4.50
N PRO A 93 12.15 -9.11 5.08
CA PRO A 93 10.93 -8.75 5.81
C PRO A 93 9.70 -8.71 4.87
N ARG A 94 9.94 -8.64 3.56
CA ARG A 94 8.91 -8.61 2.51
C ARG A 94 8.99 -9.89 1.66
N GLY A 95 8.79 -11.05 2.30
CA GLY A 95 8.64 -12.34 1.61
C GLY A 95 9.86 -13.26 1.63
N GLY A 96 10.67 -13.22 2.68
CA GLY A 96 11.62 -14.30 2.98
C GLY A 96 10.89 -15.60 3.34
N LEU A 97 11.50 -16.77 3.09
CA LEU A 97 10.90 -18.09 3.34
C LEU A 97 10.34 -18.19 4.76
N VAL A 98 11.08 -17.70 5.77
CA VAL A 98 10.66 -17.77 7.18
C VAL A 98 9.40 -16.95 7.41
N THR A 99 9.32 -15.72 6.89
CA THR A 99 8.13 -14.86 7.02
C THR A 99 6.93 -15.46 6.29
N VAL A 100 7.13 -16.06 5.11
CA VAL A 100 6.06 -16.74 4.36
C VAL A 100 5.58 -17.97 5.13
N LEU A 101 6.49 -18.78 5.65
CA LEU A 101 6.15 -19.99 6.41
C LEU A 101 5.36 -19.63 7.67
N VAL A 102 5.81 -18.61 8.42
CA VAL A 102 5.10 -18.13 9.60
C VAL A 102 3.72 -17.59 9.24
N LEU A 103 3.59 -16.82 8.15
CA LEU A 103 2.28 -16.36 7.67
C LEU A 103 1.36 -17.54 7.29
N VAL A 104 1.88 -18.55 6.60
CA VAL A 104 1.12 -19.77 6.26
C VAL A 104 0.67 -20.49 7.53
N CYS A 105 1.51 -20.58 8.57
CA CYS A 105 1.12 -21.13 9.87
C CYS A 105 0.04 -20.29 10.55
N VAL A 106 0.10 -18.96 10.47
CA VAL A 106 -0.94 -18.06 11.00
C VAL A 106 -2.28 -18.30 10.32
N LEU A 107 -2.31 -18.41 8.99
CA LEU A 107 -3.55 -18.70 8.27
C LEU A 107 -4.02 -20.15 8.51
N GLY A 108 -3.07 -21.08 8.54
CA GLY A 108 -3.31 -22.51 8.72
C GLY A 108 -3.81 -22.89 10.11
N MET A 109 -3.55 -22.07 11.15
CA MET A 109 -4.01 -22.36 12.52
C MET A 109 -5.53 -22.41 12.67
N VAL A 110 -6.29 -21.83 11.72
CA VAL A 110 -7.75 -21.86 11.75
C VAL A 110 -8.28 -23.31 11.70
N ALA A 111 -7.65 -24.16 10.88
CA ALA A 111 -8.06 -25.55 10.72
C ALA A 111 -7.99 -26.37 12.03
N PRO A 112 -6.84 -26.44 12.75
CA PRO A 112 -6.79 -27.14 14.04
C PRO A 112 -7.70 -26.51 15.09
N LEU A 113 -7.88 -25.19 15.10
CA LEU A 113 -8.79 -24.52 16.05
C LEU A 113 -10.25 -24.96 15.85
N VAL A 114 -10.73 -24.98 14.60
CA VAL A 114 -12.09 -25.42 14.27
C VAL A 114 -12.29 -26.90 14.61
N LEU A 115 -11.31 -27.75 14.29
CA LEU A 115 -11.38 -29.20 14.59
C LEU A 115 -11.35 -29.51 16.09
N LEU A 116 -10.70 -28.66 16.88
CA LEU A 116 -10.75 -28.70 18.35
C LEU A 116 -12.03 -28.04 18.92
N GLY A 117 -12.96 -27.61 18.07
CA GLY A 117 -14.28 -27.14 18.49
C GLY A 117 -14.41 -25.64 18.74
N ILE A 118 -13.43 -24.81 18.36
CA ILE A 118 -13.65 -23.35 18.33
C ILE A 118 -14.79 -23.04 17.37
N GLY A 119 -15.85 -22.43 17.88
CA GLY A 119 -16.99 -22.01 17.06
C GLY A 119 -17.92 -23.14 16.62
N TYR A 120 -17.87 -24.32 17.26
CA TYR A 120 -18.68 -25.50 16.90
C TYR A 120 -20.19 -25.23 16.76
N ARG A 121 -20.75 -24.24 17.47
CA ARG A 121 -22.16 -23.85 17.32
C ARG A 121 -22.49 -23.07 16.04
N GLY A 122 -21.48 -22.68 15.24
CA GLY A 122 -21.62 -21.84 14.05
C GLY A 122 -21.30 -22.51 12.72
N HIS A 123 -20.81 -23.76 12.71
CA HIS A 123 -20.37 -24.46 11.49
C HIS A 123 -20.87 -25.92 11.48
N ALA A 124 -21.17 -26.45 10.30
CA ALA A 124 -21.67 -27.83 10.10
C ALA A 124 -20.56 -28.91 10.18
N LEU A 125 -19.38 -28.56 10.68
CA LEU A 125 -18.24 -29.48 10.82
C LEU A 125 -18.26 -30.09 12.22
N GLU A 126 -18.37 -31.42 12.27
CA GLU A 126 -18.16 -32.17 13.50
C GLU A 126 -16.70 -32.03 13.96
N PRO A 127 -16.44 -31.71 15.24
CA PRO A 127 -15.10 -31.57 15.75
C PRO A 127 -14.43 -32.94 15.78
N ASP A 128 -13.24 -33.02 15.20
CA ASP A 128 -12.34 -34.17 15.29
C ASP A 128 -11.06 -33.76 16.06
N PRO A 129 -11.05 -33.95 17.39
CA PRO A 129 -9.93 -33.54 18.22
C PRO A 129 -8.61 -34.23 17.89
N ARG A 130 -8.64 -35.46 17.34
CA ARG A 130 -7.42 -36.20 16.99
C ARG A 130 -6.72 -35.54 15.80
N THR A 131 -7.47 -35.24 14.74
CA THR A 131 -6.93 -34.53 13.57
C THR A 131 -6.52 -33.11 13.93
N GLY A 132 -7.31 -32.41 14.76
CA GLY A 132 -6.95 -31.07 15.26
C GLY A 132 -5.63 -31.07 16.06
N ALA A 133 -5.41 -32.08 16.90
CA ALA A 133 -4.18 -32.23 17.66
C ALA A 133 -2.96 -32.53 16.77
N LEU A 134 -3.11 -33.41 15.77
CA LEU A 134 -2.04 -33.70 14.80
C LEU A 134 -1.64 -32.44 14.01
N LEU A 135 -2.61 -31.69 13.50
CA LEU A 135 -2.34 -30.42 12.79
C LEU A 135 -1.68 -29.39 13.71
N THR A 136 -2.07 -29.34 14.99
CA THR A 136 -1.40 -28.49 15.99
C THR A 136 0.08 -28.88 16.16
N ALA A 137 0.39 -30.17 16.22
CA ALA A 137 1.76 -30.66 16.30
C ALA A 137 2.57 -30.30 15.04
N ILE A 138 1.97 -30.43 13.85
CA ILE A 138 2.60 -30.05 12.59
C ILE A 138 2.92 -28.54 12.58
N VAL A 139 1.95 -27.68 12.91
CA VAL A 139 2.15 -26.22 12.96
C VAL A 139 3.25 -25.85 13.97
N GLY A 140 3.23 -26.44 15.16
CA GLY A 140 4.26 -26.20 16.18
C GLY A 140 5.66 -26.64 15.73
N THR A 141 5.76 -27.80 15.08
CA THR A 141 7.04 -28.33 14.56
C THR A 141 7.58 -27.48 13.42
N VAL A 142 6.72 -27.08 12.48
CA VAL A 142 7.09 -26.19 11.36
C VAL A 142 7.55 -24.84 11.89
N MET A 143 6.86 -24.25 12.87
CA MET A 143 7.29 -22.99 13.49
C MET A 143 8.62 -23.12 14.23
N LEU A 144 8.85 -24.23 14.92
CA LEU A 144 10.13 -24.50 15.57
C LEU A 144 11.26 -24.65 14.55
N ALA A 145 11.04 -25.39 13.47
CA ALA A 145 12.02 -25.50 12.39
C ALA A 145 12.33 -24.12 11.78
N ALA A 146 11.30 -23.29 11.56
CA ALA A 146 11.44 -21.92 11.06
C ALA A 146 12.30 -21.06 11.99
N SER A 147 12.10 -21.18 13.32
CA SER A 147 12.85 -20.41 14.30
C SER A 147 14.32 -20.86 14.37
N MET A 148 14.60 -22.16 14.24
CA MET A 148 15.96 -22.68 14.20
C MET A 148 16.74 -22.17 12.98
N LEU A 149 16.07 -21.98 11.84
CA LEU A 149 16.68 -21.35 10.65
C LEU A 149 17.09 -19.87 10.88
N THR A 150 16.61 -19.26 11.96
CA THR A 150 16.92 -17.87 12.35
C THR A 150 17.85 -17.74 13.55
N LEU A 151 18.35 -18.85 14.10
CA LEU A 151 19.14 -18.83 15.33
C LEU A 151 20.41 -17.96 15.20
N GLY A 152 20.62 -17.07 16.17
CA GLY A 152 21.76 -16.13 16.17
C GLY A 152 21.65 -14.97 15.17
N ARG A 153 20.46 -14.72 14.61
CA ARG A 153 20.23 -13.66 13.61
C ARG A 153 19.00 -12.82 13.96
N PRO A 154 18.97 -11.53 13.57
CA PRO A 154 17.81 -10.66 13.79
C PRO A 154 16.58 -11.11 13.01
N VAL A 155 15.41 -10.93 13.63
CA VAL A 155 14.10 -11.34 13.12
C VAL A 155 13.23 -10.10 12.92
N ALA A 156 12.55 -9.99 11.78
CA ALA A 156 11.67 -8.86 11.49
C ALA A 156 10.46 -8.80 12.44
N ARG A 157 10.07 -7.59 12.87
CA ARG A 157 8.95 -7.37 13.80
C ARG A 157 7.63 -8.08 13.41
N PRO A 158 7.20 -8.10 12.12
CA PRO A 158 5.97 -8.82 11.74
C PRO A 158 6.05 -10.32 11.98
N THR A 159 7.22 -10.94 11.76
CA THR A 159 7.39 -12.39 11.96
C THR A 159 7.29 -12.76 13.44
N PHE A 160 7.91 -11.94 14.31
CA PHE A 160 7.81 -12.12 15.76
C PHE A 160 6.35 -11.97 16.24
N PHE A 161 5.67 -10.89 15.83
CA PHE A 161 4.27 -10.67 16.20
C PHE A 161 3.36 -11.82 15.74
N GLN A 162 3.48 -12.23 14.48
CA GLN A 162 2.73 -13.36 13.91
C GLN A 162 2.98 -14.66 14.69
N SER A 163 4.23 -14.97 15.02
CA SER A 163 4.56 -16.15 15.82
C SER A 163 3.93 -16.10 17.22
N GLY A 164 3.88 -14.92 17.84
CA GLY A 164 3.20 -14.71 19.12
C GLY A 164 1.69 -14.94 19.02
N VAL A 165 1.04 -14.45 17.94
CA VAL A 165 -0.40 -14.68 17.70
C VAL A 165 -0.71 -16.17 17.60
N VAL A 166 0.06 -16.93 16.81
CA VAL A 166 -0.17 -18.39 16.70
C VAL A 166 0.07 -19.08 18.04
N CYS A 167 1.15 -18.73 18.74
CA CYS A 167 1.47 -19.31 20.05
C CYS A 167 0.35 -19.05 21.07
N VAL A 168 -0.19 -17.84 21.14
CA VAL A 168 -1.24 -17.49 22.09
C VAL A 168 -2.56 -18.15 21.71
N LEU A 169 -3.00 -18.04 20.45
CA LEU A 169 -4.31 -18.55 20.05
C LEU A 169 -4.31 -20.08 19.97
N LEU A 170 -3.44 -20.67 19.15
CA LEU A 170 -3.40 -22.12 18.97
C LEU A 170 -2.80 -22.82 20.18
N GLY A 171 -1.67 -22.32 20.71
CA GLY A 171 -1.02 -22.92 21.87
C GLY A 171 -1.84 -22.76 23.15
N GLY A 172 -2.46 -21.59 23.37
CA GLY A 172 -3.36 -21.37 24.50
C GLY A 172 -4.60 -22.27 24.45
N PHE A 173 -5.21 -22.41 23.27
CA PHE A 173 -6.35 -23.31 23.11
C PHE A 173 -5.97 -24.80 23.26
N ALA A 174 -4.80 -25.20 22.77
CA ALA A 174 -4.24 -26.54 22.98
C ALA A 174 -4.02 -26.84 24.47
N LEU A 175 -3.47 -25.88 25.23
CA LEU A 175 -3.30 -25.99 26.68
C LEU A 175 -4.62 -26.17 27.41
N LEU A 176 -5.66 -25.39 27.06
CA LEU A 176 -6.99 -25.56 27.63
C LEU A 176 -7.54 -26.97 27.37
N TRP A 177 -7.35 -27.51 26.16
CA TRP A 177 -7.75 -28.87 25.80
C TRP A 177 -6.98 -29.96 26.55
N ILE A 178 -5.70 -29.76 26.82
CA ILE A 178 -4.89 -30.69 27.63
C ILE A 178 -5.40 -30.72 29.08
N LEU A 179 -5.76 -29.56 29.62
CA LEU A 179 -6.25 -29.40 31.00
C LEU A 179 -7.72 -29.86 31.16
N ALA A 180 -8.51 -29.81 30.09
CA ALA A 180 -9.87 -30.33 30.08
C ALA A 180 -9.83 -31.88 30.16
N SER A 181 -10.35 -32.42 31.26
CA SER A 181 -10.11 -33.78 31.77
C SER A 181 -10.59 -34.96 30.89
N GLY A 182 -11.05 -34.72 29.66
CA GLY A 182 -11.68 -35.73 28.79
C GLY A 182 -10.88 -36.16 27.55
N ALA A 183 -9.71 -35.58 27.28
CA ALA A 183 -8.96 -35.90 26.06
C ALA A 183 -8.24 -37.27 26.15
N ASP A 184 -8.29 -38.03 25.06
CA ASP A 184 -7.53 -39.26 24.80
C ASP A 184 -6.00 -39.04 25.00
N PRO A 185 -5.23 -39.98 25.59
CA PRO A 185 -3.80 -39.76 25.86
C PRO A 185 -2.99 -39.38 24.63
N SER A 186 -3.25 -39.98 23.47
CA SER A 186 -2.56 -39.63 22.22
C SER A 186 -2.83 -38.19 21.78
N THR A 187 -4.07 -37.71 21.93
CA THR A 187 -4.45 -36.33 21.61
C THR A 187 -3.70 -35.35 22.50
N ARG A 188 -3.58 -35.64 23.80
CA ARG A 188 -2.80 -34.82 24.74
C ARG A 188 -1.33 -34.75 24.35
N THR A 189 -0.73 -35.88 23.94
CA THR A 189 0.67 -35.91 23.50
C THR A 189 0.89 -35.00 22.28
N TRP A 190 0.06 -35.09 21.26
CA TRP A 190 0.18 -34.25 20.06
C TRP A 190 -0.01 -32.76 20.36
N LEU A 191 -1.00 -32.42 21.18
CA LEU A 191 -1.21 -31.03 21.62
C LEU A 191 -0.01 -30.50 22.43
N ALA A 192 0.57 -31.32 23.31
CA ALA A 192 1.75 -30.94 24.08
C ALA A 192 2.95 -30.70 23.18
N VAL A 193 3.21 -31.58 22.21
CA VAL A 193 4.29 -31.42 21.21
C VAL A 193 4.10 -30.11 20.44
N GLY A 194 2.89 -29.84 19.94
CA GLY A 194 2.59 -28.60 19.22
C GLY A 194 2.79 -27.36 20.09
N ALA A 195 2.23 -27.34 21.30
CA ALA A 195 2.35 -26.21 22.22
C ALA A 195 3.80 -25.94 22.63
N ILE A 196 4.58 -26.97 22.95
CA ILE A 196 6.01 -26.84 23.27
C ILE A 196 6.78 -26.28 22.06
N GLY A 197 6.51 -26.79 20.86
CA GLY A 197 7.12 -26.29 19.63
C GLY A 197 6.85 -24.80 19.39
N LEU A 198 5.60 -24.35 19.60
CA LEU A 198 5.20 -22.95 19.47
C LEU A 198 5.92 -22.06 20.50
N VAL A 199 5.96 -22.47 21.77
CA VAL A 199 6.62 -21.71 22.85
C VAL A 199 8.12 -21.58 22.57
N LEU A 200 8.79 -22.68 22.24
CA LEU A 200 10.21 -22.67 21.89
C LEU A 200 10.48 -21.81 20.66
N ALA A 201 9.61 -21.83 19.65
CA ALA A 201 9.74 -20.97 18.48
C ALA A 201 9.71 -19.48 18.84
N VAL A 202 8.76 -19.05 19.68
CA VAL A 202 8.66 -17.67 20.17
C VAL A 202 9.90 -17.29 20.97
N ILE A 203 10.38 -18.16 21.87
CA ILE A 203 11.60 -17.91 22.66
C ILE A 203 12.82 -17.71 21.75
N VAL A 204 12.99 -18.56 20.74
CA VAL A 204 14.11 -18.44 19.79
C VAL A 204 14.03 -17.14 19.00
N PHE A 205 12.86 -16.76 18.49
CA PHE A 205 12.69 -15.48 17.80
C PHE A 205 12.92 -14.29 18.72
N TRP A 206 12.46 -14.36 19.97
CA TRP A 206 12.67 -13.35 20.99
C TRP A 206 14.16 -13.17 21.30
N PHE A 207 14.89 -14.28 21.50
CA PHE A 207 16.33 -14.26 21.73
C PHE A 207 17.09 -13.68 20.53
N GLY A 208 16.67 -14.02 19.31
CA GLY A 208 17.21 -13.44 18.07
C GLY A 208 17.04 -11.91 17.98
N ARG A 209 15.98 -11.36 18.58
CA ARG A 209 15.75 -9.90 18.63
C ARG A 209 16.50 -9.20 19.77
N ILE A 210 16.70 -9.85 20.92
CA ILE A 210 17.37 -9.23 22.07
C ILE A 210 18.89 -9.28 21.95
N ARG A 211 19.45 -10.35 21.36
CA ARG A 211 20.90 -10.56 21.30
C ARG A 211 21.65 -9.47 20.52
N ASP A 212 21.02 -8.92 19.48
CA ASP A 212 21.62 -7.88 18.62
C ASP A 212 20.57 -6.81 18.26
N PRO A 213 20.39 -5.80 19.12
CA PRO A 213 19.39 -4.76 18.94
C PRO A 213 19.69 -3.87 17.71
N GLU A 214 20.96 -3.66 17.37
CA GLU A 214 21.36 -2.84 16.22
C GLU A 214 21.01 -3.52 14.89
N SER A 215 21.29 -4.82 14.77
CA SER A 215 20.90 -5.58 13.58
C SER A 215 19.38 -5.72 13.44
N THR A 216 18.66 -5.78 14.57
CA THR A 216 17.20 -5.79 14.60
C THR A 216 16.62 -4.46 14.14
N ALA A 217 17.17 -3.34 14.65
CA ALA A 217 16.79 -2.00 14.20
C ALA A 217 17.05 -1.81 12.69
N ARG A 218 18.18 -2.33 12.17
CA ARG A 218 18.48 -2.31 10.73
C ARG A 218 17.46 -3.08 9.90
N ILE A 219 17.01 -4.27 10.35
CA ILE A 219 15.97 -5.04 9.63
C ILE A 219 14.62 -4.33 9.71
N ASP A 220 14.26 -3.77 10.86
CA ASP A 220 12.99 -3.06 11.04
C ASP A 220 12.97 -1.77 10.18
N ALA A 221 14.11 -1.08 10.03
CA ALA A 221 14.28 0.08 9.16
C ALA A 221 14.55 -0.27 7.67
N ALA A 222 14.91 -1.52 7.37
CA ALA A 222 15.37 -1.92 6.03
C ALA A 222 14.38 -1.59 4.92
N LEU A 223 13.08 -1.75 5.21
CA LEU A 223 12.03 -1.44 4.24
C LEU A 223 12.00 0.06 3.94
N GLU A 224 12.13 0.91 4.95
CA GLU A 224 12.15 2.37 4.79
C GLU A 224 13.41 2.82 4.05
N THR A 225 14.58 2.29 4.41
CA THR A 225 15.84 2.58 3.71
C THR A 225 15.78 2.20 2.23
N VAL A 226 15.32 0.98 1.91
CA VAL A 226 15.20 0.54 0.52
C VAL A 226 14.15 1.34 -0.24
N ARG A 227 13.05 1.74 0.41
CA ARG A 227 12.07 2.66 -0.22
C ARG A 227 12.71 4.02 -0.52
N ALA A 228 13.51 4.58 0.39
CA ALA A 228 14.19 5.85 0.16
C ALA A 228 15.16 5.78 -1.03
N GLU A 229 15.90 4.67 -1.16
CA GLU A 229 16.77 4.44 -2.33
C GLU A 229 15.99 4.36 -3.64
N VAL A 230 14.90 3.59 -3.66
CA VAL A 230 14.05 3.44 -4.85
C VAL A 230 13.30 4.74 -5.17
N LEU A 231 13.01 5.59 -4.18
CA LEU A 231 12.41 6.90 -4.41
C LEU A 231 13.31 7.79 -5.26
N VAL A 232 14.63 7.71 -5.09
CA VAL A 232 15.58 8.45 -5.94
C VAL A 232 15.46 7.96 -7.39
N GLU A 233 15.42 6.65 -7.64
CA GLU A 233 15.22 6.09 -8.99
C GLU A 233 13.87 6.55 -9.60
N VAL A 234 12.79 6.52 -8.82
CA VAL A 234 11.46 6.96 -9.25
C VAL A 234 11.44 8.46 -9.57
N GLU A 235 12.16 9.28 -8.80
CA GLU A 235 12.21 10.73 -9.04
C GLU A 235 12.89 11.07 -10.37
N HIS A 236 13.94 10.33 -10.76
CA HIS A 236 14.54 10.49 -12.09
C HIS A 236 13.54 10.12 -13.21
N GLU A 237 12.77 9.04 -13.03
CA GLU A 237 11.74 8.64 -13.99
C GLU A 237 10.58 9.65 -14.05
N ARG A 238 10.21 10.28 -12.94
CA ARG A 238 9.25 11.39 -12.91
C ARG A 238 9.74 12.60 -13.68
N GLN A 239 10.98 13.01 -13.44
CA GLN A 239 11.58 14.15 -14.16
C GLN A 239 11.60 13.90 -15.66
N ARG A 240 11.92 12.67 -16.09
CA ARG A 240 11.81 12.26 -17.49
C ARG A 240 10.38 12.41 -18.03
N LEU A 241 9.38 11.88 -17.32
CA LEU A 241 7.97 11.99 -17.72
C LEU A 241 7.48 13.44 -17.76
N PHE A 242 7.92 14.28 -16.82
CA PHE A 242 7.62 15.72 -16.84
C PHE A 242 8.24 16.40 -18.06
N ALA A 243 9.51 16.12 -18.38
CA ALA A 243 10.17 16.69 -19.56
C ALA A 243 9.48 16.28 -20.87
N GLU A 244 9.03 15.03 -20.99
CA GLU A 244 8.23 14.58 -22.13
C GLU A 244 6.89 15.33 -22.24
N LEU A 245 6.19 15.51 -21.12
CA LEU A 245 4.94 16.28 -21.08
C LEU A 245 5.18 17.75 -21.45
N GLU A 246 6.26 18.36 -20.96
CA GLU A 246 6.61 19.73 -21.33
C GLU A 246 6.83 19.89 -22.84
N GLN A 247 7.48 18.92 -23.48
CA GLN A 247 7.66 18.93 -24.94
C GLN A 247 6.33 18.83 -25.68
N VAL A 248 5.42 17.94 -25.26
CA VAL A 248 4.08 17.81 -25.84
C VAL A 248 3.32 19.14 -25.76
N PHE A 249 3.36 19.79 -24.60
CA PHE A 249 2.65 21.05 -24.40
C PHE A 249 3.34 22.26 -25.03
N ALA A 250 4.66 22.23 -25.23
CA ALA A 250 5.38 23.25 -25.98
C ALA A 250 4.98 23.25 -27.46
N VAL A 251 4.74 22.07 -28.05
CA VAL A 251 4.30 21.94 -29.45
C VAL A 251 2.85 22.37 -29.63
N ARG A 252 1.96 22.05 -28.68
CA ARG A 252 0.52 22.38 -28.79
C ARG A 252 0.16 23.82 -28.39
N GLY A 253 0.81 24.39 -27.38
CA GLY A 253 0.48 25.73 -26.86
C GLY A 253 -0.71 25.78 -25.90
N ASP A 254 -1.23 24.63 -25.45
CA ASP A 254 -2.40 24.52 -24.57
C ASP A 254 -2.05 24.49 -23.06
N ARG A 255 -0.76 24.64 -22.72
CA ARG A 255 -0.24 24.52 -21.32
C ARG A 255 -1.03 25.38 -20.33
N GLU A 256 -1.19 26.66 -20.66
CA GLU A 256 -1.82 27.64 -19.76
C GLU A 256 -3.34 27.43 -19.64
N LEU A 257 -3.99 26.98 -20.72
CA LEU A 257 -5.42 26.66 -20.71
C LEU A 257 -5.71 25.50 -19.75
N LEU A 258 -4.95 24.41 -19.87
CA LEU A 258 -5.06 23.24 -18.99
C LEU A 258 -4.77 23.57 -17.53
N ARG A 259 -3.71 24.35 -17.28
CA ARG A 259 -3.34 24.79 -15.93
C ARG A 259 -4.49 25.55 -15.27
N ARG A 260 -5.08 26.53 -15.98
CA ARG A 260 -6.21 27.31 -15.48
C ARG A 260 -7.46 26.44 -15.26
N ALA A 261 -7.82 25.61 -16.24
CA ALA A 261 -8.98 24.75 -16.14
C ALA A 261 -8.86 23.75 -14.98
N ARG A 262 -7.65 23.21 -14.74
CA ARG A 262 -7.34 22.35 -13.58
C ARG A 262 -7.57 23.09 -12.27
N THR A 263 -6.98 24.28 -12.11
CA THR A 263 -7.13 25.07 -10.89
C THR A 263 -8.59 25.45 -10.64
N ILE A 264 -9.34 25.83 -11.68
CA ILE A 264 -10.78 26.12 -11.58
C ILE A 264 -11.56 24.86 -11.17
N ALA A 265 -11.29 23.71 -11.81
CA ALA A 265 -11.98 22.45 -11.53
C ALA A 265 -11.72 21.97 -10.09
N LEU A 266 -10.48 22.02 -9.62
CA LEU A 266 -10.11 21.68 -8.26
C LEU A 266 -10.79 22.62 -7.24
N ALA A 267 -10.74 23.93 -7.47
CA ALA A 267 -11.40 24.90 -6.60
C ALA A 267 -12.92 24.69 -6.52
N ALA A 268 -13.57 24.43 -7.67
CA ALA A 268 -15.00 24.14 -7.72
C ALA A 268 -15.35 22.86 -6.95
N LEU A 269 -14.59 21.77 -7.17
CA LEU A 269 -14.80 20.51 -6.45
C LEU A 269 -14.54 20.66 -4.95
N HIS A 270 -13.53 21.42 -4.55
CA HIS A 270 -13.24 21.72 -3.14
C HIS A 270 -14.38 22.48 -2.48
N ALA A 271 -14.91 23.53 -3.12
CA ALA A 271 -16.10 24.25 -2.66
C ALA A 271 -17.33 23.33 -2.56
N GLY A 272 -17.43 22.34 -3.45
CA GLY A 272 -18.43 21.28 -3.42
C GLY A 272 -18.23 20.20 -2.34
N GLY A 273 -17.14 20.27 -1.56
CA GLY A 273 -16.80 19.31 -0.51
C GLY A 273 -16.09 18.05 -1.02
N ASN A 274 -15.25 18.17 -2.04
CA ASN A 274 -14.24 17.18 -2.41
C ASN A 274 -12.89 17.56 -1.78
N ASP A 275 -12.18 16.63 -1.17
CA ASP A 275 -10.89 16.89 -0.51
C ASP A 275 -9.69 16.97 -1.51
N ALA A 276 -9.95 17.18 -2.79
CA ALA A 276 -8.92 17.31 -3.81
C ALA A 276 -8.25 18.70 -3.72
N ASP A 277 -7.01 18.74 -3.25
CA ASP A 277 -6.22 19.97 -3.16
C ASP A 277 -5.32 20.17 -4.39
N ASP A 278 -5.20 21.42 -4.84
CA ASP A 278 -4.22 21.83 -5.84
C ASP A 278 -2.83 22.02 -5.19
N THR A 279 -2.21 20.90 -4.80
CA THR A 279 -0.90 20.90 -4.12
C THR A 279 0.27 21.41 -4.98
N GLN A 280 0.12 21.45 -6.30
CA GLN A 280 1.15 21.90 -7.24
C GLN A 280 0.53 22.72 -8.41
N PRO A 281 0.06 23.95 -8.15
CA PRO A 281 -0.70 24.75 -9.12
C PRO A 281 0.09 25.12 -10.38
N ASP A 282 1.42 25.29 -10.24
CA ASP A 282 2.32 25.67 -11.34
C ASP A 282 2.96 24.48 -12.06
N SER A 283 2.58 23.25 -11.67
CA SER A 283 3.06 22.04 -12.32
C SER A 283 2.60 21.92 -13.77
N VAL A 284 3.41 21.24 -14.58
CA VAL A 284 3.10 20.87 -15.96
C VAL A 284 1.78 20.08 -16.00
N PRO A 285 0.89 20.31 -16.98
CA PRO A 285 -0.32 19.49 -17.09
C PRO A 285 0.02 18.00 -17.20
N GLY A 286 -0.69 17.16 -16.45
CA GLY A 286 -0.41 15.73 -16.33
C GLY A 286 0.50 15.38 -15.14
N ALA A 287 0.97 16.38 -14.39
CA ALA A 287 1.83 16.14 -13.24
C ALA A 287 1.13 15.40 -12.10
N TYR A 288 -0.17 15.62 -11.88
CA TYR A 288 -0.91 14.86 -10.86
C TYR A 288 -0.98 13.39 -11.23
N ILE A 289 -1.20 13.07 -12.51
CA ILE A 289 -1.16 11.69 -12.99
C ILE A 289 0.21 11.06 -12.70
N VAL A 290 1.29 11.75 -13.07
CA VAL A 290 2.65 11.24 -12.85
C VAL A 290 2.92 11.03 -11.36
N VAL A 291 2.72 12.04 -10.51
CA VAL A 291 3.03 11.98 -9.07
C VAL A 291 2.20 10.90 -8.38
N GLU A 292 0.89 10.86 -8.61
CA GLU A 292 0.00 9.90 -7.95
C GLU A 292 0.30 8.47 -8.39
N ARG A 293 0.33 8.22 -9.70
CA ARG A 293 0.45 6.87 -10.25
C ARG A 293 1.84 6.28 -10.00
N THR A 294 2.90 7.10 -10.05
CA THR A 294 4.26 6.65 -9.66
C THR A 294 4.44 6.44 -8.16
N SER A 295 3.50 6.91 -7.31
CA SER A 295 3.53 6.73 -5.85
C SER A 295 2.69 5.55 -5.36
N ASP A 296 1.91 4.89 -6.22
CA ASP A 296 0.97 3.82 -5.83
C ASP A 296 1.61 2.64 -5.07
N TRP A 297 2.91 2.44 -5.20
CA TRP A 297 3.67 1.38 -4.52
C TRP A 297 4.00 1.70 -3.05
N LEU A 298 3.84 2.96 -2.63
CA LEU A 298 3.98 3.39 -1.24
C LEU A 298 2.73 3.02 -0.43
N PRO A 299 2.88 2.75 0.88
CA PRO A 299 1.73 2.54 1.75
C PRO A 299 0.90 3.83 1.77
N LYS A 300 -0.39 3.71 1.43
CA LYS A 300 -1.34 4.82 1.55
C LYS A 300 -1.43 5.20 3.03
N ARG A 301 -1.16 6.47 3.36
CA ARG A 301 -1.34 6.97 4.73
C ARG A 301 -2.83 6.88 5.06
N TRP A 302 -3.15 6.18 6.14
CA TRP A 302 -4.50 6.07 6.68
C TRP A 302 -4.55 6.75 8.06
N PRO A 303 -5.50 7.66 8.33
CA PRO A 303 -6.50 8.17 7.39
C PRO A 303 -5.86 8.97 6.25
N PRO A 304 -6.52 9.06 5.07
CA PRO A 304 -6.10 10.01 4.04
C PRO A 304 -6.02 11.38 4.70
N SER A 305 -4.92 12.10 4.50
CA SER A 305 -4.61 13.33 5.22
C SER A 305 -5.65 14.41 4.96
N SER A 306 -6.73 14.44 5.74
CA SER A 306 -7.72 15.51 5.79
C SER A 306 -7.25 16.73 6.61
N ARG A 307 -5.93 16.89 6.79
CA ARG A 307 -5.34 17.95 7.61
C ARG A 307 -4.00 18.42 7.04
N HIS A 308 -4.09 19.27 6.02
CA HIS A 308 -3.21 20.45 5.89
C HIS A 308 -4.07 21.72 6.05
N ARG A 309 -4.91 21.73 7.08
CA ARG A 309 -5.56 22.95 7.55
C ARG A 309 -4.56 23.66 8.47
N GLY A 310 -3.76 24.54 7.88
CA GLY A 310 -3.07 25.66 8.54
C GLY A 310 -2.09 25.31 9.65
N ASP A 311 -0.81 25.15 9.28
CA ASP A 311 0.29 25.67 10.10
C ASP A 311 1.26 26.41 9.17
N VAL A 312 0.77 27.53 8.64
CA VAL A 312 1.60 28.68 8.29
C VAL A 312 1.21 29.76 9.27
N THR A 313 1.73 29.67 10.50
CA THR A 313 1.88 30.83 11.37
C THR A 313 2.98 30.58 12.40
N ARG A 314 4.07 31.35 12.22
CA ARG A 314 5.16 31.73 13.13
C ARG A 314 6.37 30.82 13.26
#